data_AF-A0AAD9NTH2-F1
#
_entry.id   AF-A0AAD9NTH2-F1
#
_cell.length_a   1.000
_cell.length_b   1.000
_cell.length_c   1.000
_cell.angle_alpha   90.00
_cell.angle_beta   90.00
_cell.angle_gamma   90.00
#
_symmetry.space_group_name_H-M   'P 1'
#
loop_
_entity.id
_entity.type
_entity.pdbx_description
1 polymer ?
#
loop_
_entity_poly.entity_id
_entity_poly.type
_entity_poly.pdbx_seq_one_letter_code
_entity_poly.pdbx_strand_id
1 'polypeptide(L)'
;MTQSIHIHFHLLYCRRLYSRPRMRRNMKIVLAIAFMINVVFFLRCKCAVVADVVFKMGEVTSRQSDVDFLAASANDAERRERVGVTRTRQETKEEKEGRRRTLQYCDPYRERPIGDEGNVPDEFKLLNVHVVLRHGDRTPLFNLPVRQEAPLRCDVTTANDPLVTRYVEAMNNSSRTTMSGSVAARLGLFPRRRQCGGGGQLTGVGAVQQLRSGDFLRRVYVTKHGLLDGGSKGNDVAFHTTYTPRTFRSGVAFLHGLLPRANLSALPVHVSDSVHFCRARVHGLPCSCALVGRLNVNISKMRRKRTTRKTETDAVRRDLAGPFDRPANDVPSPGAVTDGLMAFACHGHALPCGGDDGARCVTWAMVRRIWRLVDAITTDDAADFVVTKRSHLLAHPFLHEVASRMLSVTRGNQTPKLILYFGPRHDGDASDDRARHQRRTLAALRVQGSV
;
A
#
# COMPACT_ATOMS: atom_id res chain seq x y z
N MET A 1 -7.11 2.91 43.68
CA MET A 1 -7.43 3.73 42.50
C MET A 1 -7.48 2.82 41.29
N THR A 2 -8.68 2.44 40.87
CA THR A 2 -8.94 1.55 39.74
C THR A 2 -9.11 2.38 38.47
N GLN A 3 -8.10 2.42 37.61
CA GLN A 3 -8.25 2.97 36.25
C GLN A 3 -9.06 1.99 35.40
N SER A 4 -10.20 2.44 34.89
CA SER A 4 -10.98 1.66 33.92
C SER A 4 -10.37 1.83 32.53
N ILE A 5 -9.96 0.71 31.91
CA ILE A 5 -9.42 0.66 30.56
C ILE A 5 -10.57 0.32 29.60
N HIS A 6 -10.98 1.27 28.78
CA HIS A 6 -11.96 1.03 27.70
C HIS A 6 -11.22 0.68 26.40
N ILE A 7 -11.36 -0.57 25.94
CA ILE A 7 -10.82 -1.04 24.66
C ILE A 7 -11.93 -0.90 23.61
N HIS A 8 -11.82 0.09 22.73
CA HIS A 8 -12.72 0.20 21.57
C HIS A 8 -12.09 -0.46 20.33
N PHE A 9 -12.65 -1.58 19.89
CA PHE A 9 -12.44 -2.12 18.56
C PHE A 9 -13.43 -1.47 17.59
N HIS A 10 -12.95 -0.62 16.67
CA HIS A 10 -13.73 -0.30 15.48
C HIS A 10 -13.53 -1.40 14.43
N LEU A 11 -14.18 -2.55 14.66
CA LEU A 11 -14.58 -3.43 13.57
C LEU A 11 -15.82 -2.80 12.93
N LEU A 12 -15.65 -2.16 11.76
CA LEU A 12 -16.78 -1.75 10.94
C LEU A 12 -17.49 -3.02 10.44
N TYR A 13 -18.45 -3.49 11.22
CA TYR A 13 -19.41 -4.50 10.80
C TYR A 13 -20.43 -3.80 9.88
N CYS A 14 -20.23 -3.90 8.56
CA CYS A 14 -21.26 -3.51 7.60
C CYS A 14 -22.45 -4.47 7.73
N ARG A 15 -23.44 -4.08 8.53
CA ARG A 15 -24.76 -4.71 8.56
C ARG A 15 -25.42 -4.44 7.21
N ARG A 16 -25.46 -5.47 6.35
CA ARG A 16 -26.18 -5.44 5.07
C ARG A 16 -27.68 -5.36 5.36
N LEU A 17 -28.26 -4.16 5.27
CA LEU A 17 -29.70 -3.97 5.20
C LEU A 17 -30.18 -4.51 3.85
N TYR A 18 -30.65 -5.75 3.84
CA TYR A 18 -31.46 -6.26 2.74
C TYR A 18 -32.87 -5.73 2.90
N SER A 19 -33.20 -4.69 2.14
CA SER A 19 -34.58 -4.27 1.90
C SER A 19 -35.12 -5.04 0.71
N ARG A 20 -36.01 -6.01 0.94
CA ARG A 20 -37.08 -6.36 -0.02
C ARG A 20 -38.37 -6.71 0.71
N PRO A 21 -39.55 -6.32 0.16
CA PRO A 21 -40.83 -6.41 0.83
C PRO A 21 -41.60 -7.70 0.49
N ARG A 22 -42.59 -8.00 1.35
CA ARG A 22 -43.74 -8.90 1.17
C ARG A 22 -43.49 -10.41 1.12
N MET A 23 -43.86 -11.10 2.18
CA MET A 23 -45.07 -11.95 2.15
C MET A 23 -45.61 -12.21 3.57
N ARG A 24 -46.90 -11.95 3.75
CA ARG A 24 -47.69 -12.29 4.94
C ARG A 24 -47.88 -13.80 4.99
N ARG A 25 -47.75 -14.42 6.17
CA ARG A 25 -48.81 -15.20 6.86
C ARG A 25 -48.26 -15.99 8.07
N ASN A 26 -49.09 -15.98 9.11
CA ASN A 26 -49.19 -16.95 10.22
C ASN A 26 -48.32 -16.73 11.47
N MET A 27 -48.92 -15.87 12.29
CA MET A 27 -48.91 -15.77 13.75
C MET A 27 -49.22 -17.12 14.44
N LYS A 28 -48.46 -17.47 15.49
CA LYS A 28 -48.85 -18.03 16.81
C LYS A 28 -47.91 -19.15 17.32
N ILE A 29 -47.52 -19.00 18.61
CA ILE A 29 -46.99 -20.02 19.54
C ILE A 29 -45.51 -20.37 19.28
N VAL A 30 -44.54 -19.99 20.13
CA VAL A 30 -44.30 -20.53 21.48
C VAL A 30 -43.85 -19.45 22.47
N LEU A 31 -44.42 -19.56 23.66
CA LEU A 31 -44.31 -18.74 24.86
C LEU A 31 -43.20 -19.29 25.79
N ALA A 32 -42.58 -18.37 26.56
CA ALA A 32 -42.00 -18.57 27.90
C ALA A 32 -40.76 -19.47 28.09
N ILE A 33 -39.69 -18.90 28.67
CA ILE A 33 -39.21 -19.18 30.05
C ILE A 33 -38.14 -18.13 30.43
N ALA A 34 -38.21 -17.72 31.71
CA ALA A 34 -37.26 -16.93 32.51
C ALA A 34 -37.41 -15.38 32.49
N PHE A 35 -38.41 -14.96 33.25
CA PHE A 35 -38.55 -13.66 33.91
C PHE A 35 -37.98 -13.75 35.35
N MET A 36 -37.66 -12.59 35.96
CA MET A 36 -37.26 -12.32 37.36
C MET A 36 -35.74 -12.46 37.65
N ILE A 37 -35.01 -11.47 38.19
CA ILE A 37 -35.32 -10.63 39.37
C ILE A 37 -34.77 -9.17 39.24
N ASN A 38 -35.68 -8.21 39.47
CA ASN A 38 -35.66 -6.84 40.08
C ASN A 38 -34.44 -5.89 39.94
N VAL A 39 -34.54 -4.63 39.45
CA VAL A 39 -35.40 -3.43 39.77
C VAL A 39 -34.90 -2.69 41.03
N VAL A 40 -34.50 -1.40 40.99
CA VAL A 40 -35.27 -0.15 41.26
C VAL A 40 -34.42 1.07 40.77
N PHE A 41 -34.82 1.86 39.74
CA PHE A 41 -35.59 3.16 39.73
C PHE A 41 -34.81 4.39 40.25
N PHE A 42 -34.86 5.65 39.76
CA PHE A 42 -35.53 6.42 38.69
C PHE A 42 -34.75 7.77 38.57
N LEU A 43 -34.64 8.51 37.45
CA LEU A 43 -35.62 9.52 37.03
C LEU A 43 -35.26 10.15 35.66
N ARG A 44 -36.32 10.54 34.95
CA ARG A 44 -36.39 11.14 33.62
C ARG A 44 -35.85 12.59 33.58
N CYS A 45 -35.31 12.97 32.44
CA CYS A 45 -35.77 14.17 31.72
C CYS A 45 -35.55 14.02 30.21
N LYS A 46 -36.65 14.20 29.46
CA LYS A 46 -36.65 14.45 28.02
C LYS A 46 -36.45 15.95 27.84
N CYS A 47 -35.50 16.36 27.00
CA CYS A 47 -35.59 17.60 26.25
C CYS A 47 -35.00 17.32 24.87
N ALA A 48 -35.86 17.42 23.86
CA ALA A 48 -35.44 17.56 22.47
C ALA A 48 -35.01 19.02 22.28
N VAL A 49 -33.82 19.23 21.75
CA VAL A 49 -33.44 20.49 21.12
C VAL A 49 -32.91 20.15 19.74
N VAL A 50 -33.70 20.54 18.75
CA VAL A 50 -33.26 20.72 17.37
C VAL A 50 -32.32 21.93 17.40
N ALA A 51 -31.07 21.74 17.02
CA ALA A 51 -30.15 22.83 16.73
C ALA A 51 -29.62 22.63 15.31
N ASP A 52 -30.23 23.37 14.39
CA ASP A 52 -29.60 23.75 13.13
C ASP A 52 -28.31 24.51 13.43
N VAL A 53 -27.18 23.99 12.98
CA VAL A 53 -25.93 24.76 12.93
C VAL A 53 -25.60 25.00 11.47
N VAL A 54 -25.98 26.20 11.03
CA VAL A 54 -25.51 26.86 9.82
C VAL A 54 -24.02 27.17 10.00
N PHE A 55 -23.14 26.51 9.24
CA PHE A 55 -21.73 26.91 9.16
C PHE A 55 -21.57 28.00 8.10
N LYS A 56 -21.30 29.22 8.57
CA LYS A 56 -20.84 30.37 7.78
C LYS A 56 -19.46 30.04 7.19
N MET A 57 -19.31 30.20 5.87
CA MET A 57 -18.02 30.24 5.21
C MET A 57 -17.25 31.48 5.69
N GLY A 58 -16.10 31.27 6.32
CA GLY A 58 -15.10 32.31 6.53
C GLY A 58 -14.10 32.27 5.38
N GLU A 59 -13.99 33.38 4.65
CA GLU A 59 -12.96 33.61 3.65
C GLU A 59 -11.57 33.54 4.29
N VAL A 60 -10.71 32.68 3.75
CA VAL A 60 -9.26 32.74 3.98
C VAL A 60 -8.61 33.10 2.65
N THR A 61 -8.18 34.35 2.55
CA THR A 61 -7.35 34.86 1.47
C THR A 61 -5.97 34.20 1.52
N SER A 62 -5.71 33.23 0.64
CA SER A 62 -4.36 32.69 0.42
C SER A 62 -3.68 33.40 -0.75
N ARG A 63 -2.45 33.85 -0.49
CA ARG A 63 -1.61 34.72 -1.32
C ARG A 63 -1.34 34.20 -2.74
N GLN A 64 -1.30 35.17 -3.65
CA GLN A 64 -1.12 35.14 -5.10
C GLN A 64 0.29 34.74 -5.60
N SER A 65 0.98 33.76 -5.00
CA SER A 65 2.37 33.41 -5.40
C SER A 65 2.58 31.99 -5.93
N ASP A 66 1.54 31.15 -5.96
CA ASP A 66 1.65 29.75 -6.40
C ASP A 66 1.14 29.48 -7.83
N VAL A 67 0.68 30.52 -8.54
CA VAL A 67 0.07 30.39 -9.88
C VAL A 67 1.12 30.45 -11.01
N ASP A 68 2.26 31.10 -10.78
CA ASP A 68 3.25 31.34 -11.86
C ASP A 68 4.16 30.14 -12.13
N PHE A 69 4.31 29.20 -11.19
CA PHE A 69 5.19 28.03 -11.37
C PHE A 69 4.52 26.87 -12.12
N LEU A 70 3.18 26.75 -12.04
CA LEU A 70 2.42 25.74 -12.78
C LEU A 70 2.29 26.09 -14.27
N ALA A 71 2.31 27.38 -14.63
CA ALA A 71 2.26 27.84 -16.01
C ALA A 71 3.55 27.51 -16.80
N ALA A 72 4.71 27.52 -16.14
CA ALA A 72 5.99 27.27 -16.80
C ALA A 72 6.19 25.81 -17.25
N SER A 73 5.61 24.83 -16.55
CA SER A 73 5.74 23.40 -16.90
C SER A 73 4.72 22.93 -17.95
N ALA A 74 3.58 23.62 -18.11
CA ALA A 74 2.63 23.34 -19.18
C ALA A 74 3.19 23.82 -20.54
N ASN A 75 3.88 24.97 -20.53
CA ASN A 75 4.49 25.55 -21.73
C ASN A 75 5.63 24.70 -22.31
N ASP A 76 6.38 23.96 -21.49
CA ASP A 76 7.50 23.13 -21.99
C ASP A 76 7.03 21.78 -22.59
N ALA A 77 5.84 21.32 -22.20
CA ALA A 77 5.15 20.20 -22.84
C ALA A 77 4.49 20.62 -24.17
N GLU A 78 3.86 21.80 -24.22
CA GLU A 78 3.27 22.35 -25.45
C GLU A 78 4.31 22.80 -26.48
N ARG A 79 5.50 23.25 -26.06
CA ARG A 79 6.53 23.74 -26.99
C ARG A 79 7.23 22.61 -27.77
N ARG A 80 7.21 21.38 -27.27
CA ARG A 80 7.70 20.19 -27.99
C ARG A 80 6.68 19.60 -28.98
N GLU A 81 5.43 20.05 -28.93
CA GLU A 81 4.36 19.61 -29.83
C GLU A 81 4.27 20.46 -31.13
N ARG A 82 5.12 21.48 -31.27
CA ARG A 82 5.02 22.49 -32.34
C ARG A 82 5.98 22.30 -33.52
N VAL A 83 6.46 21.07 -33.74
CA VAL A 83 7.14 20.68 -34.99
C VAL A 83 6.55 19.36 -35.48
N GLY A 84 5.61 19.46 -36.42
CA GLY A 84 5.02 18.30 -37.13
C GLY A 84 3.56 18.05 -36.74
N VAL A 85 2.64 18.56 -37.56
CA VAL A 85 1.21 18.31 -37.47
C VAL A 85 0.92 16.81 -37.69
N THR A 86 0.70 16.07 -36.61
CA THR A 86 -0.08 14.83 -36.63
C THR A 86 -1.35 15.08 -35.82
N ARG A 87 -2.49 15.01 -36.53
CA ARG A 87 -3.86 15.10 -36.01
C ARG A 87 -3.96 14.25 -34.74
N THR A 88 -3.98 14.87 -33.56
CA THR A 88 -4.03 14.16 -32.28
C THR A 88 -5.36 13.43 -32.18
N ARG A 89 -5.31 12.11 -32.39
CA ARG A 89 -6.46 11.22 -32.22
C ARG A 89 -7.02 11.43 -30.81
N GLN A 90 -8.30 11.80 -30.73
CA GLN A 90 -8.97 11.98 -29.46
C GLN A 90 -9.02 10.63 -28.72
N GLU A 91 -8.42 10.56 -27.52
CA GLU A 91 -8.49 9.36 -26.69
C GLU A 91 -9.95 8.99 -26.38
N THR A 92 -10.27 7.72 -26.57
CA THR A 92 -11.58 7.17 -26.23
C THR A 92 -11.80 7.17 -24.71
N LYS A 93 -13.07 7.09 -24.28
CA LYS A 93 -13.42 6.97 -22.86
C LYS A 93 -12.71 5.79 -22.18
N GLU A 94 -12.56 4.67 -22.90
CA GLU A 94 -11.91 3.47 -22.38
C GLU A 94 -10.41 3.66 -22.18
N GLU A 95 -9.75 4.36 -23.11
CA GLU A 95 -8.33 4.69 -23.01
C GLU A 95 -8.07 5.61 -21.81
N LYS A 96 -8.89 6.65 -21.63
CA LYS A 96 -8.82 7.54 -20.47
C LYS A 96 -8.98 6.80 -19.15
N GLU A 97 -9.92 5.87 -19.07
CA GLU A 97 -10.15 5.05 -17.87
C GLU A 97 -8.96 4.13 -17.57
N GLY A 98 -8.39 3.49 -18.59
CA GLY A 98 -7.21 2.64 -18.46
C GLY A 98 -5.98 3.41 -17.97
N ARG A 99 -5.73 4.59 -18.55
CA ARG A 99 -4.64 5.47 -18.14
C ARG A 99 -4.82 5.95 -16.71
N ARG A 100 -6.02 6.40 -16.33
CA ARG A 100 -6.33 6.86 -14.96
C ARG A 100 -6.12 5.75 -13.91
N ARG A 101 -6.64 4.55 -14.16
CA ARG A 101 -6.48 3.39 -13.24
C ARG A 101 -5.01 3.00 -13.07
N THR A 102 -4.21 3.16 -14.13
CA THR A 102 -2.77 2.90 -14.13
C THR A 102 -2.00 3.96 -13.35
N LEU A 103 -2.25 5.25 -13.60
CA LEU A 103 -1.60 6.33 -12.84
C LEU A 103 -1.92 6.25 -11.35
N GLN A 104 -3.14 5.82 -10.98
CA GLN A 104 -3.49 5.55 -9.59
C GLN A 104 -2.66 4.41 -8.99
N TYR A 105 -2.34 3.37 -9.75
CA TYR A 105 -1.45 2.28 -9.29
C TYR A 105 0.00 2.75 -9.14
N CYS A 106 0.47 3.59 -10.07
CA CYS A 106 1.84 4.08 -10.07
C CYS A 106 2.18 4.97 -8.87
N ASP A 107 1.17 5.56 -8.20
CA ASP A 107 1.34 6.45 -7.04
C ASP A 107 2.41 7.54 -7.30
N PRO A 108 2.14 8.49 -8.22
CA PRO A 108 3.16 9.42 -8.69
C PRO A 108 3.74 10.22 -7.53
N TYR A 109 5.04 10.07 -7.31
CA TYR A 109 5.74 10.68 -6.19
C TYR A 109 5.58 12.20 -6.11
N ARG A 110 5.22 12.88 -7.20
CA ARG A 110 5.09 14.35 -7.28
C ARG A 110 4.02 14.89 -6.33
N GLU A 111 2.99 14.11 -6.06
CA GLU A 111 1.94 14.48 -5.11
C GLU A 111 2.40 14.21 -3.68
N ARG A 112 2.03 15.09 -2.74
CA ARG A 112 2.29 14.82 -1.31
C ARG A 112 1.36 13.70 -0.85
N PRO A 113 1.84 12.72 -0.07
CA PRO A 113 0.96 11.76 0.57
C PRO A 113 -0.09 12.50 1.43
N ILE A 114 -1.35 12.12 1.26
CA ILE A 114 -2.49 12.63 2.03
C ILE A 114 -3.06 11.46 2.82
N GLY A 115 -3.30 11.66 4.12
CA GLY A 115 -3.86 10.64 5.00
C GLY A 115 -4.46 11.24 6.27
N ASP A 116 -5.30 10.45 6.94
CA ASP A 116 -5.91 10.78 8.23
C ASP A 116 -4.98 10.39 9.41
N GLU A 117 -3.75 9.99 9.11
CA GLU A 117 -2.75 9.55 10.07
C GLU A 117 -2.53 10.54 11.21
N GLY A 118 -2.64 10.03 12.44
CA GLY A 118 -2.51 10.84 13.64
C GLY A 118 -3.67 11.79 13.88
N ASN A 119 -4.82 11.62 13.24
CA ASN A 119 -6.06 12.21 13.72
C ASN A 119 -6.59 11.37 14.89
N VAL A 120 -6.36 11.91 16.08
CA VAL A 120 -6.71 11.33 17.37
C VAL A 120 -7.37 12.46 18.17
N PRO A 121 -8.50 12.22 18.86
CA PRO A 121 -9.06 13.21 19.78
C PRO A 121 -8.06 13.58 20.88
N ASP A 122 -8.12 14.82 21.37
CA ASP A 122 -7.10 15.41 22.24
C ASP A 122 -7.00 14.71 23.62
N GLU A 123 -8.04 14.00 24.05
CA GLU A 123 -8.09 13.23 25.30
C GLU A 123 -7.28 11.91 25.25
N PHE A 124 -6.76 11.53 24.08
CA PHE A 124 -5.96 10.31 23.92
C PHE A 124 -4.50 10.61 23.63
N LYS A 125 -3.62 9.88 24.30
CA LYS A 125 -2.20 9.87 23.98
C LYS A 125 -1.85 8.69 23.09
N LEU A 126 -1.12 8.96 22.01
CA LEU A 126 -0.56 7.93 21.14
C LEU A 126 0.66 7.29 21.82
N LEU A 127 0.64 5.97 22.02
CA LEU A 127 1.72 5.26 22.72
C LEU A 127 2.58 4.40 21.79
N ASN A 128 1.98 3.83 20.76
CA ASN A 128 2.63 2.85 19.91
C ASN A 128 1.98 2.80 18.52
N VAL A 129 2.81 2.64 17.49
CA VAL A 129 2.39 2.61 16.08
C VAL A 129 3.05 1.44 15.35
N HIS A 130 2.24 0.67 14.62
CA HIS A 130 2.70 -0.35 13.69
C HIS A 130 2.39 0.08 12.26
N VAL A 131 3.42 0.18 11.41
CA VAL A 131 3.29 0.60 10.01
C VAL A 131 3.69 -0.54 9.10
N VAL A 132 2.79 -0.96 8.22
CA VAL A 132 3.03 -2.04 7.25
C VAL A 132 3.02 -1.46 5.84
N LEU A 133 4.19 -1.43 5.21
CA LEU A 133 4.40 -0.80 3.91
C LEU A 133 4.79 -1.83 2.85
N ARG A 134 4.28 -1.60 1.65
CA ARG A 134 4.82 -2.20 0.42
C ARG A 134 6.11 -1.44 0.07
N HIS A 135 7.02 -2.11 -0.64
CA HIS A 135 8.13 -1.41 -1.30
C HIS A 135 7.62 -0.31 -2.26
N GLY A 136 8.47 0.65 -2.61
CA GLY A 136 8.18 1.62 -3.68
C GLY A 136 8.22 1.01 -5.07
N ASP A 137 8.03 1.85 -6.08
CA ASP A 137 8.16 1.52 -7.50
C ASP A 137 9.46 0.76 -7.83
N ARG A 138 9.34 -0.19 -8.75
CA ARG A 138 10.39 -1.16 -9.07
C ARG A 138 10.36 -1.53 -10.55
N THR A 139 11.49 -2.02 -11.04
CA THR A 139 11.52 -2.73 -12.31
C THR A 139 10.56 -3.93 -12.29
N PRO A 140 10.12 -4.42 -13.45
CA PRO A 140 9.25 -5.58 -13.48
C PRO A 140 9.99 -6.82 -12.96
N LEU A 141 9.22 -7.75 -12.40
CA LEU A 141 9.61 -9.12 -12.10
C LEU A 141 9.52 -9.99 -13.36
N PHE A 142 8.57 -9.70 -14.24
CA PHE A 142 8.36 -10.42 -15.49
C PHE A 142 8.70 -9.54 -16.69
N ASN A 143 9.68 -9.98 -17.48
CA ASN A 143 9.98 -9.32 -18.75
C ASN A 143 8.89 -9.65 -19.76
N LEU A 144 8.35 -8.61 -20.41
CA LEU A 144 7.44 -8.80 -21.53
C LEU A 144 8.23 -9.18 -22.78
N PRO A 145 7.66 -10.02 -23.67
CA PRO A 145 8.28 -10.42 -24.93
C PRO A 145 8.17 -9.31 -25.99
N VAL A 146 8.50 -8.07 -25.62
CA VAL A 146 8.45 -6.89 -26.50
C VAL A 146 9.82 -6.24 -26.50
N ARG A 147 10.12 -5.44 -27.54
CA ARG A 147 11.32 -4.60 -27.53
C ARG A 147 11.26 -3.68 -26.32
N GLN A 148 12.26 -3.80 -25.43
CA GLN A 148 12.34 -2.94 -24.26
C GLN A 148 12.74 -1.54 -24.70
N GLU A 149 12.07 -0.53 -24.12
CA GLU A 149 12.57 0.85 -24.16
C GLU A 149 13.86 0.98 -23.35
N ALA A 150 14.41 2.19 -23.28
CA ALA A 150 15.62 2.49 -22.52
C ALA A 150 15.56 1.91 -21.09
N PRO A 151 16.68 1.41 -20.55
CA PRO A 151 16.72 0.83 -19.21
C PRO A 151 16.20 1.81 -18.15
N LEU A 152 15.33 1.30 -17.26
CA LEU A 152 14.80 2.09 -16.14
C LEU A 152 15.91 2.62 -15.24
N ARG A 153 15.69 3.83 -14.71
CA ARG A 153 16.66 4.49 -13.82
C ARG A 153 16.53 3.99 -12.39
N CYS A 154 17.65 3.51 -11.86
CA CYS A 154 17.77 3.10 -10.46
C CYS A 154 18.31 4.22 -9.59
N ASP A 155 19.06 5.15 -10.16
CA ASP A 155 19.61 6.27 -9.42
C ASP A 155 18.51 7.26 -9.01
N VAL A 156 18.68 7.81 -7.82
CA VAL A 156 17.80 8.85 -7.28
C VAL A 156 18.30 10.20 -7.78
N THR A 157 17.53 10.84 -8.66
CA THR A 157 17.87 12.14 -9.23
C THR A 157 17.37 13.28 -8.34
N THR A 158 18.18 14.33 -8.20
CA THR A 158 17.97 15.42 -7.23
C THR A 158 17.16 16.60 -7.73
N ALA A 159 16.44 16.51 -8.86
CA ALA A 159 15.83 17.66 -9.54
C ALA A 159 15.03 18.58 -8.57
N ASN A 160 15.70 19.65 -8.12
CA ASN A 160 15.24 20.72 -7.22
C ASN A 160 14.50 20.30 -5.93
N ASP A 161 14.75 19.10 -5.40
CA ASP A 161 14.11 18.62 -4.15
C ASP A 161 15.16 18.52 -3.01
N PRO A 162 15.11 19.40 -2.00
CA PRO A 162 16.04 19.38 -0.88
C PRO A 162 15.99 18.11 -0.03
N LEU A 163 14.82 17.46 0.08
CA LEU A 163 14.67 16.21 0.82
C LEU A 163 15.42 15.08 0.10
N VAL A 164 15.27 15.02 -1.22
CA VAL A 164 15.96 14.05 -2.08
C VAL A 164 17.46 14.30 -2.09
N THR A 165 17.88 15.55 -2.17
CA THR A 165 19.31 15.93 -2.16
C THR A 165 20.00 15.46 -0.88
N ARG A 166 19.42 15.77 0.29
CA ARG A 166 19.96 15.29 1.58
C ARG A 166 20.01 13.77 1.67
N TYR A 167 19.00 13.08 1.14
CA TYR A 167 19.00 11.63 1.10
C TYR A 167 20.17 11.07 0.29
N VAL A 168 20.38 11.58 -0.93
CA VAL A 168 21.48 11.13 -1.80
C VAL A 168 22.83 11.38 -1.15
N GLU A 169 23.04 12.55 -0.53
CA GLU A 169 24.26 12.88 0.22
C GLU A 169 24.48 11.94 1.41
N ALA A 170 23.46 11.73 2.24
CA ALA A 170 23.54 10.84 3.41
C ALA A 170 23.85 9.39 3.02
N MET A 171 23.28 8.92 1.91
CA MET A 171 23.51 7.57 1.39
C MET A 171 24.92 7.40 0.82
N ASN A 172 25.43 8.41 0.10
CA ASN A 172 26.80 8.43 -0.40
C ASN A 172 27.83 8.41 0.75
N ASN A 173 27.58 9.17 1.82
CA ASN A 173 28.45 9.21 2.99
C ASN A 173 28.42 7.90 3.80
N SER A 174 27.21 7.38 4.08
CA SER A 174 27.03 6.14 4.87
C SER A 174 27.56 4.88 4.18
N SER A 175 27.59 4.87 2.85
CA SER A 175 28.12 3.71 2.10
C SER A 175 29.64 3.54 2.22
N ARG A 176 30.36 4.60 2.63
CA ARG A 176 31.82 4.53 2.88
C ARG A 176 32.13 3.91 4.24
N THR A 177 31.17 3.91 5.16
CA THR A 177 31.35 3.49 6.55
C THR A 177 30.54 2.23 6.91
N THR A 178 29.91 1.60 5.91
CA THR A 178 29.10 0.40 6.13
C THR A 178 29.97 -0.76 6.58
N MET A 179 29.76 -1.23 7.81
CA MET A 179 30.53 -2.35 8.38
C MET A 179 30.34 -3.64 7.58
N SER A 180 31.45 -4.36 7.36
CA SER A 180 31.46 -5.70 6.76
C SER A 180 30.56 -6.66 7.54
N GLY A 181 29.76 -7.45 6.83
CA GLY A 181 28.85 -8.44 7.41
C GLY A 181 27.46 -7.92 7.84
N SER A 182 27.23 -6.61 7.87
CA SER A 182 25.92 -6.01 8.20
C SER A 182 24.84 -6.30 7.14
N VAL A 183 23.55 -6.16 7.52
CA VAL A 183 22.41 -6.26 6.58
C VAL A 183 22.56 -5.22 5.46
N ALA A 184 23.00 -4.02 5.82
CA ALA A 184 23.32 -2.94 4.90
C ALA A 184 24.41 -3.32 3.88
N ALA A 185 25.47 -4.03 4.31
CA ALA A 185 26.52 -4.52 3.42
C ALA A 185 25.99 -5.58 2.45
N ARG A 186 25.11 -6.48 2.89
CA ARG A 186 24.57 -7.58 2.06
C ARG A 186 23.52 -7.12 1.06
N LEU A 187 22.58 -6.27 1.48
CA LEU A 187 21.44 -5.84 0.65
C LEU A 187 21.70 -4.51 -0.09
N GLY A 188 22.71 -3.75 0.34
CA GLY A 188 23.03 -2.42 -0.15
C GLY A 188 22.03 -1.37 0.33
N LEU A 189 22.54 -0.28 0.93
CA LEU A 189 21.73 0.80 1.50
C LEU A 189 20.84 1.51 0.49
N PHE A 190 21.33 1.71 -0.73
CA PHE A 190 20.62 2.45 -1.76
C PHE A 190 21.04 2.02 -3.17
N PRO A 191 20.22 2.27 -4.20
CA PRO A 191 20.60 1.97 -5.58
C PRO A 191 21.65 2.98 -6.08
N ARG A 192 22.87 2.51 -6.36
CA ARG A 192 23.98 3.34 -6.88
C ARG A 192 24.08 3.36 -8.41
N ARG A 193 23.48 2.36 -9.07
CA ARG A 193 23.59 2.21 -10.52
C ARG A 193 22.59 3.13 -11.18
N ARG A 194 23.04 3.84 -12.23
CA ARG A 194 22.17 4.67 -13.06
C ARG A 194 21.04 3.85 -13.68
N GLN A 195 21.37 2.70 -14.26
CA GLN A 195 20.40 1.80 -14.87
C GLN A 195 20.13 0.60 -13.96
N CYS A 196 18.87 0.20 -13.89
CA CYS A 196 18.45 -1.01 -13.22
C CYS A 196 18.73 -2.25 -14.07
N GLY A 197 19.10 -3.35 -13.42
CA GLY A 197 19.35 -4.65 -14.06
C GLY A 197 18.10 -5.53 -14.23
N GLY A 198 16.89 -5.00 -14.00
CA GLY A 198 15.65 -5.78 -13.99
C GLY A 198 15.47 -6.64 -12.74
N GLY A 199 14.50 -7.57 -12.78
CA GLY A 199 14.31 -8.57 -11.71
C GLY A 199 13.71 -8.01 -10.41
N GLY A 200 12.82 -7.01 -10.50
CA GLY A 200 12.22 -6.39 -9.32
C GLY A 200 13.16 -5.52 -8.49
N GLN A 201 14.11 -4.82 -9.11
CA GLN A 201 14.96 -3.83 -8.44
C GLN A 201 14.19 -2.55 -8.15
N LEU A 202 14.42 -1.93 -6.98
CA LEU A 202 13.84 -0.63 -6.63
C LEU A 202 14.40 0.45 -7.57
N THR A 203 13.53 1.26 -8.16
CA THR A 203 13.92 2.39 -9.01
C THR A 203 14.21 3.65 -8.19
N GLY A 204 14.75 4.68 -8.84
CA GLY A 204 14.86 6.00 -8.21
C GLY A 204 13.51 6.58 -7.81
N VAL A 205 12.48 6.36 -8.64
CA VAL A 205 11.09 6.76 -8.37
C VAL A 205 10.59 6.10 -7.08
N GLY A 206 10.81 4.79 -6.92
CA GLY A 206 10.36 4.05 -5.75
C GLY A 206 11.03 4.49 -4.46
N ALA A 207 12.30 4.87 -4.51
CA ALA A 207 12.99 5.44 -3.36
C ALA A 207 12.38 6.80 -2.96
N VAL A 208 12.08 7.68 -3.93
CA VAL A 208 11.47 8.99 -3.66
C VAL A 208 10.05 8.86 -3.10
N GLN A 209 9.25 7.92 -3.59
CA GLN A 209 7.93 7.62 -3.03
C GLN A 209 8.02 7.34 -1.52
N GLN A 210 8.91 6.41 -1.15
CA GLN A 210 9.06 6.00 0.25
C GLN A 210 9.66 7.10 1.11
N LEU A 211 10.62 7.87 0.58
CA LEU A 211 11.18 9.04 1.24
C LEU A 211 10.10 10.08 1.57
N ARG A 212 9.17 10.35 0.64
CA ARG A 212 8.04 11.26 0.85
C ARG A 212 7.01 10.70 1.84
N SER A 213 6.74 9.39 1.81
CA SER A 213 5.91 8.73 2.83
C SER A 213 6.51 8.86 4.24
N GLY A 214 7.83 8.71 4.35
CA GLY A 214 8.55 8.92 5.60
C GLY A 214 8.43 10.37 6.10
N ASP A 215 8.65 11.35 5.22
CA ASP A 215 8.53 12.77 5.56
C ASP A 215 7.10 13.17 5.94
N PHE A 216 6.09 12.56 5.32
CA PHE A 216 4.69 12.70 5.75
C PHE A 216 4.50 12.20 7.19
N LEU A 217 4.94 10.98 7.50
CA LEU A 217 4.80 10.42 8.85
C LEU A 217 5.69 11.10 9.90
N ARG A 218 6.76 11.80 9.48
CA ARG A 218 7.54 12.68 10.37
C ARG A 218 6.68 13.80 10.93
N ARG A 219 5.93 14.49 10.07
CA ARG A 219 5.02 15.56 10.51
C ARG A 219 3.99 15.03 11.50
N VAL A 220 3.55 13.79 11.33
CA VAL A 220 2.58 13.15 12.22
C VAL A 220 3.22 12.71 13.54
N TYR A 221 4.19 11.81 13.51
CA TYR A 221 4.68 11.12 14.72
C TYR A 221 5.82 11.83 15.43
N VAL A 222 6.57 12.70 14.74
CA VAL A 222 7.61 13.52 15.37
C VAL A 222 7.04 14.87 15.75
N THR A 223 6.44 15.59 14.79
CA THR A 223 6.02 16.99 15.01
C THR A 223 4.68 17.11 15.74
N LYS A 224 3.61 16.44 15.28
CA LYS A 224 2.27 16.57 15.86
C LYS A 224 2.13 15.81 17.19
N HIS A 225 2.55 14.55 17.22
CA HIS A 225 2.34 13.68 18.39
C HIS A 225 3.51 13.63 19.38
N GLY A 226 4.70 14.09 18.99
CA GLY A 226 5.90 13.97 19.82
C GLY A 226 6.22 12.53 20.25
N LEU A 227 5.73 11.53 19.50
CA LEU A 227 5.92 10.11 19.81
C LEU A 227 7.42 9.75 19.73
N LEU A 228 8.07 10.26 18.68
CA LEU A 228 9.50 10.08 18.42
C LEU A 228 10.22 11.41 18.57
N ASP A 229 11.44 11.40 19.11
CA ASP A 229 12.35 12.53 18.94
C ASP A 229 12.95 12.48 17.52
N GLY A 230 13.16 13.63 16.88
CA GLY A 230 13.59 13.68 15.48
C GLY A 230 15.01 13.15 15.20
N GLY A 231 15.67 12.58 16.22
CA GLY A 231 16.94 11.85 16.12
C GLY A 231 16.83 10.37 16.53
N SER A 232 15.67 9.92 17.03
CA SER A 232 15.33 8.58 17.55
C SER A 232 16.48 7.83 18.22
N LYS A 233 16.47 7.75 19.56
CA LYS A 233 17.30 6.80 20.31
C LYS A 233 17.10 5.38 19.75
N GLY A 234 18.17 4.60 19.63
CA GLY A 234 18.19 3.33 18.87
C GLY A 234 17.15 2.26 19.23
N ASN A 235 16.41 2.42 20.34
CA ASN A 235 15.36 1.49 20.78
C ASN A 235 13.92 1.98 20.51
N ASP A 236 13.72 3.23 20.10
CA ASP A 236 12.37 3.78 19.87
C ASP A 236 11.75 3.29 18.56
N VAL A 237 12.57 2.79 17.62
CA VAL A 237 12.15 2.31 16.30
C VAL A 237 12.67 0.91 16.03
N ALA A 238 11.78 -0.01 15.67
CA ALA A 238 12.14 -1.33 15.17
C ALA A 238 11.86 -1.44 13.67
N PHE A 239 12.89 -1.74 12.88
CA PHE A 239 12.77 -1.89 11.43
C PHE A 239 12.76 -3.36 11.03
N HIS A 240 11.62 -3.86 10.59
CA HIS A 240 11.45 -5.19 10.04
C HIS A 240 11.37 -5.13 8.51
N THR A 241 12.12 -6.00 7.84
CA THR A 241 12.10 -6.13 6.39
C THR A 241 12.19 -7.59 5.97
N THR A 242 11.69 -7.94 4.78
CA THR A 242 11.98 -9.25 4.20
C THR A 242 13.39 -9.31 3.61
N TYR A 243 13.91 -10.50 3.36
CA TYR A 243 15.18 -10.71 2.65
C TYR A 243 15.08 -10.36 1.16
N THR A 244 14.75 -9.11 0.84
CA THR A 244 14.64 -8.61 -0.54
C THR A 244 15.24 -7.22 -0.64
N PRO A 245 16.22 -6.97 -1.54
CA PRO A 245 16.86 -5.65 -1.61
C PRO A 245 15.89 -4.49 -1.81
N ARG A 246 14.81 -4.66 -2.58
CA ARG A 246 13.81 -3.59 -2.81
C ARG A 246 13.03 -3.20 -1.56
N THR A 247 12.70 -4.14 -0.66
CA THR A 247 11.96 -3.85 0.57
C THR A 247 12.88 -3.20 1.60
N PHE A 248 14.12 -3.68 1.72
CA PHE A 248 15.13 -3.07 2.58
C PHE A 248 15.43 -1.61 2.17
N ARG A 249 15.77 -1.37 0.89
CA ARG A 249 16.07 -0.03 0.38
C ARG A 249 14.88 0.93 0.47
N SER A 250 13.67 0.43 0.25
CA SER A 250 12.44 1.19 0.50
C SER A 250 12.35 1.65 1.95
N GLY A 251 12.61 0.73 2.89
CA GLY A 251 12.61 1.05 4.31
C GLY A 251 13.70 2.04 4.71
N VAL A 252 14.90 1.95 4.13
CA VAL A 252 15.97 2.94 4.34
C VAL A 252 15.56 4.33 3.84
N ALA A 253 14.99 4.43 2.63
CA ALA A 253 14.50 5.70 2.09
C ALA A 253 13.38 6.30 2.96
N PHE A 254 12.44 5.46 3.38
CA PHE A 254 11.37 5.84 4.31
C PHE A 254 11.92 6.35 5.66
N LEU A 255 12.84 5.60 6.26
CA LEU A 255 13.44 5.96 7.55
C LEU A 255 14.22 7.27 7.46
N HIS A 256 14.91 7.54 6.35
CA HIS A 256 15.57 8.83 6.14
C HIS A 256 14.56 10.00 6.08
N GLY A 257 13.41 9.80 5.44
CA GLY A 257 12.34 10.79 5.42
C GLY A 257 11.72 11.03 6.79
N LEU A 258 11.56 9.95 7.56
CA LEU A 258 10.98 9.98 8.91
C LEU A 258 11.94 10.59 9.95
N LEU A 259 13.21 10.18 9.91
CA LEU A 259 14.24 10.42 10.91
C LEU A 259 15.54 10.90 10.23
N PRO A 260 15.56 12.11 9.66
CA PRO A 260 16.69 12.60 8.85
C PRO A 260 17.99 12.79 9.64
N ARG A 261 17.93 12.83 10.98
CA ARG A 261 19.09 12.95 11.87
C ARG A 261 19.54 11.62 12.48
N ALA A 262 18.82 10.54 12.23
CA ALA A 262 19.17 9.24 12.80
C ALA A 262 20.35 8.62 12.06
N ASN A 263 21.22 7.94 12.81
CA ASN A 263 22.25 7.09 12.21
C ASN A 263 21.60 5.79 11.70
N LEU A 264 21.18 5.79 10.44
CA LEU A 264 20.49 4.65 9.82
C LEU A 264 21.31 3.37 9.82
N SER A 265 22.65 3.46 9.83
CA SER A 265 23.55 2.32 9.90
C SER A 265 23.56 1.63 11.28
N ALA A 266 23.12 2.34 12.33
CA ALA A 266 23.07 1.84 13.70
C ALA A 266 21.66 1.37 14.11
N LEU A 267 20.64 1.51 13.25
CA LEU A 267 19.28 1.08 13.57
C LEU A 267 19.20 -0.46 13.61
N PRO A 268 18.49 -1.05 14.60
CA PRO A 268 18.26 -2.48 14.65
C PRO A 268 17.38 -2.92 13.48
N VAL A 269 17.98 -3.61 12.52
CA VAL A 269 17.28 -4.18 11.35
C VAL A 269 16.98 -5.66 11.60
N HIS A 270 15.70 -6.00 11.59
CA HIS A 270 15.21 -7.37 11.72
C HIS A 270 14.79 -7.90 10.35
N VAL A 271 15.64 -8.74 9.77
CA VAL A 271 15.32 -9.39 8.50
C VAL A 271 14.49 -10.64 8.75
N SER A 272 13.41 -10.79 7.99
CA SER A 272 12.56 -11.97 7.99
C SER A 272 12.75 -12.76 6.68
N ASP A 273 12.91 -14.07 6.82
CA ASP A 273 12.94 -15.00 5.70
C ASP A 273 11.52 -15.33 5.20
N SER A 274 10.49 -14.88 5.92
CA SER A 274 9.08 -15.04 5.55
C SER A 274 8.53 -13.75 4.97
N VAL A 275 7.88 -13.85 3.81
CA VAL A 275 7.11 -12.72 3.23
C VAL A 275 5.93 -12.28 4.09
N HIS A 276 5.51 -13.12 5.04
CA HIS A 276 4.43 -12.85 6.00
C HIS A 276 4.97 -12.46 7.38
N PHE A 277 6.26 -12.10 7.50
CA PHE A 277 6.90 -11.73 8.77
C PHE A 277 6.77 -12.76 9.89
N CYS A 278 6.55 -14.03 9.55
CA CYS A 278 6.49 -15.06 10.55
C CYS A 278 7.87 -15.31 11.16
N ARG A 279 7.94 -15.29 12.50
CA ARG A 279 9.17 -15.51 13.28
C ARG A 279 8.90 -16.53 14.39
N ALA A 280 9.11 -17.81 14.09
CA ALA A 280 8.79 -18.90 15.00
C ALA A 280 9.47 -18.77 16.37
N ARG A 281 10.72 -18.31 16.39
CA ARG A 281 11.50 -18.10 17.62
C ARG A 281 10.94 -17.00 18.54
N VAL A 282 10.14 -16.08 18.01
CA VAL A 282 9.57 -14.96 18.79
C VAL A 282 8.22 -15.35 19.39
N HIS A 283 7.41 -16.10 18.63
CA HIS A 283 6.01 -16.36 18.98
C HIS A 283 5.76 -17.76 19.52
N GLY A 284 6.75 -18.66 19.44
CA GLY A 284 6.58 -20.09 19.73
C GLY A 284 5.66 -20.79 18.73
N LEU A 285 5.26 -20.13 17.63
CA LEU A 285 4.34 -20.65 16.62
C LEU A 285 5.13 -21.11 15.38
N PRO A 286 4.83 -22.30 14.81
CA PRO A 286 5.49 -22.75 13.59
C PRO A 286 5.11 -21.85 12.41
N CYS A 287 6.12 -21.41 11.64
CA CYS A 287 5.93 -20.62 10.42
C CYS A 287 5.56 -21.45 9.19
N SER A 288 5.52 -22.76 9.34
CA SER A 288 5.08 -23.71 8.33
C SER A 288 3.71 -24.28 8.71
N CYS A 289 2.75 -24.18 7.79
CA CYS A 289 1.44 -24.79 7.96
C CYS A 289 1.16 -25.71 6.77
N ALA A 290 1.14 -27.03 7.01
CA ALA A 290 0.90 -28.02 5.95
C ALA A 290 -0.45 -27.82 5.24
N LEU A 291 -1.45 -27.29 5.95
CA LEU A 291 -2.76 -26.96 5.39
C LEU A 291 -2.67 -25.87 4.31
N VAL A 292 -1.75 -24.91 4.41
CA VAL A 292 -1.56 -23.86 3.39
C VAL A 292 -1.21 -24.48 2.04
N GLY A 293 -0.36 -25.51 2.02
CA GLY A 293 -0.02 -26.25 0.79
C GLY A 293 -1.26 -26.90 0.16
N ARG A 294 -2.11 -27.54 0.97
CA ARG A 294 -3.37 -28.14 0.49
C ARG A 294 -4.34 -27.09 -0.04
N LEU A 295 -4.45 -25.94 0.65
CA LEU A 295 -5.30 -24.84 0.21
C LEU A 295 -4.81 -24.23 -1.10
N ASN A 296 -3.49 -24.09 -1.31
CA ASN A 296 -2.92 -23.61 -2.58
C ASN A 296 -3.33 -24.51 -3.77
N VAL A 297 -3.32 -25.83 -3.59
CA VAL A 297 -3.78 -26.78 -4.61
C VAL A 297 -5.27 -26.61 -4.88
N ASN A 298 -6.09 -26.46 -3.85
CA ASN A 298 -7.53 -26.25 -3.99
C ASN A 298 -7.86 -24.94 -4.71
N ILE A 299 -7.18 -23.85 -4.34
CA ILE A 299 -7.33 -22.53 -4.99
C ILE A 299 -6.96 -22.63 -6.46
N SER A 300 -5.85 -23.31 -6.78
CA SER A 300 -5.42 -23.50 -8.17
C SER A 300 -6.45 -24.30 -8.99
N LYS A 301 -7.01 -25.38 -8.42
CA LYS A 301 -8.08 -26.17 -9.07
C LYS A 301 -9.34 -25.34 -9.27
N MET A 302 -9.76 -24.58 -8.26
CA MET A 302 -10.95 -23.73 -8.30
C MET A 302 -10.82 -22.62 -9.36
N ARG A 303 -9.69 -21.90 -9.39
CA ARG A 303 -9.42 -20.88 -10.41
C ARG A 303 -9.47 -21.45 -11.83
N ARG A 304 -8.92 -22.67 -12.05
CA ARG A 304 -9.00 -23.36 -13.36
C ARG A 304 -10.43 -23.73 -13.77
N LYS A 305 -11.31 -24.02 -12.81
CA LYS A 305 -12.72 -24.38 -13.08
C LYS A 305 -13.60 -23.16 -13.38
N ARG A 306 -13.14 -21.94 -13.10
CA ARG A 306 -13.94 -20.72 -13.35
C ARG A 306 -13.91 -20.34 -14.83
N THR A 307 -14.83 -20.92 -15.61
CA THR A 307 -14.91 -20.77 -17.07
C THR A 307 -14.99 -19.30 -17.50
N THR A 308 -15.77 -18.46 -16.83
CA THR A 308 -15.86 -17.02 -17.16
C THR A 308 -14.51 -16.33 -17.15
N ARG A 309 -13.71 -16.53 -16.09
CA ARG A 309 -12.37 -15.91 -15.98
C ARG A 309 -11.40 -16.50 -16.99
N LYS A 310 -11.54 -17.78 -17.32
CA LYS A 310 -10.77 -18.40 -18.40
C LYS A 310 -11.06 -17.72 -19.74
N THR A 311 -12.34 -17.57 -20.10
CA THR A 311 -12.74 -16.90 -21.35
C THR A 311 -12.26 -15.45 -21.43
N GLU A 312 -12.39 -14.68 -20.34
CA GLU A 312 -11.89 -13.30 -20.26
C GLU A 312 -10.35 -13.25 -20.38
N THR A 313 -9.64 -14.17 -19.72
CA THR A 313 -8.18 -14.29 -19.82
C THR A 313 -7.75 -14.61 -21.25
N ASP A 314 -8.42 -15.55 -21.91
CA ASP A 314 -8.12 -15.94 -23.28
C ASP A 314 -8.42 -14.78 -24.26
N ALA A 315 -9.44 -13.97 -24.00
CA ALA A 315 -9.73 -12.77 -24.77
C ALA A 315 -8.62 -11.72 -24.62
N VAL A 316 -8.20 -11.41 -23.39
CA VAL A 316 -7.08 -10.48 -23.14
C VAL A 316 -5.79 -10.97 -23.79
N ARG A 317 -5.53 -12.28 -23.76
CA ARG A 317 -4.36 -12.86 -24.43
C ARG A 317 -4.41 -12.72 -25.94
N ARG A 318 -5.57 -12.93 -26.57
CA ARG A 318 -5.75 -12.70 -28.01
C ARG A 318 -5.52 -11.25 -28.39
N ASP A 319 -6.02 -10.31 -27.59
CA ASP A 319 -5.81 -8.87 -27.82
C ASP A 319 -4.32 -8.49 -27.79
N LEU A 320 -3.54 -9.13 -26.92
CA LEU A 320 -2.12 -8.84 -26.73
C LEU A 320 -1.19 -9.64 -27.65
N ALA A 321 -1.67 -10.70 -28.28
CA ALA A 321 -0.88 -11.56 -29.16
C ALA A 321 -0.20 -10.76 -30.28
N GLY A 322 -0.93 -9.83 -30.91
CA GLY A 322 -0.40 -8.98 -31.96
C GLY A 322 0.68 -8.01 -31.47
N PRO A 323 0.40 -7.15 -30.47
CA PRO A 323 1.40 -6.25 -29.91
C PRO A 323 2.62 -6.92 -29.28
N PHE A 324 2.50 -8.18 -28.84
CA PHE A 324 3.62 -8.94 -28.27
C PHE A 324 4.35 -9.78 -29.30
N ASP A 325 3.86 -9.83 -30.54
CA ASP A 325 4.37 -10.68 -31.61
C ASP A 325 4.55 -12.15 -31.17
N ARG A 326 3.52 -12.67 -30.50
CA ARG A 326 3.48 -14.03 -29.94
C ARG A 326 2.10 -14.66 -30.10
N PRO A 327 2.01 -15.99 -30.23
CA PRO A 327 0.73 -16.69 -30.10
C PRO A 327 0.03 -16.36 -28.78
N ALA A 328 -1.30 -16.31 -28.77
CA ALA A 328 -2.08 -15.99 -27.57
C ALA A 328 -1.77 -16.92 -26.37
N ASN A 329 -1.40 -18.17 -26.63
CA ASN A 329 -1.03 -19.13 -25.59
C ASN A 329 0.34 -18.82 -24.94
N ASP A 330 1.21 -18.11 -25.64
CA ASP A 330 2.54 -17.70 -25.17
C ASP A 330 2.51 -16.35 -24.44
N VAL A 331 1.37 -15.64 -24.50
CA VAL A 331 1.18 -14.40 -23.74
C VAL A 331 1.14 -14.72 -22.23
N PRO A 332 1.98 -14.05 -21.40
CA PRO A 332 2.03 -14.27 -19.96
C PRO A 332 0.68 -14.11 -19.26
N SER A 333 0.61 -14.52 -17.99
CA SER A 333 -0.60 -14.32 -17.18
C SER A 333 -0.96 -12.82 -17.07
N PRO A 334 -2.23 -12.46 -16.88
CA PRO A 334 -2.64 -11.06 -16.74
C PRO A 334 -1.86 -10.28 -15.67
N GLY A 335 -1.50 -10.94 -14.56
CA GLY A 335 -0.66 -10.34 -13.52
C GLY A 335 0.78 -10.07 -13.98
N ALA A 336 1.39 -11.00 -14.71
CA ALA A 336 2.72 -10.80 -15.29
C ALA A 336 2.73 -9.72 -16.38
N VAL A 337 1.67 -9.68 -17.21
CA VAL A 337 1.47 -8.60 -18.18
C VAL A 337 1.35 -7.25 -17.49
N THR A 338 0.54 -7.17 -16.44
CA THR A 338 0.38 -5.93 -15.66
C THR A 338 1.72 -5.49 -15.08
N ASP A 339 2.42 -6.38 -14.38
CA ASP A 339 3.74 -6.12 -13.80
C ASP A 339 4.74 -5.56 -14.83
N GLY A 340 4.78 -6.17 -16.02
CA GLY A 340 5.62 -5.71 -17.12
C GLY A 340 5.21 -4.36 -17.72
N LEU A 341 3.91 -4.13 -17.94
CA LEU A 341 3.40 -2.90 -18.54
C LEU A 341 3.54 -1.69 -17.62
N MET A 342 3.49 -1.90 -16.29
CA MET A 342 3.68 -0.81 -15.33
C MET A 342 5.06 -0.19 -15.40
N ALA A 343 6.08 -0.98 -15.79
CA ALA A 343 7.43 -0.47 -16.06
C ALA A 343 7.45 0.61 -17.15
N PHE A 344 6.53 0.54 -18.11
CA PHE A 344 6.41 1.57 -19.15
C PHE A 344 5.58 2.74 -18.62
N ALA A 345 4.37 2.44 -18.16
CA ALA A 345 3.39 3.45 -17.80
C ALA A 345 3.81 4.34 -16.63
N CYS A 346 4.42 3.77 -15.59
CA CYS A 346 4.82 4.53 -14.39
C CYS A 346 6.08 5.38 -14.60
N HIS A 347 6.83 5.13 -15.67
CA HIS A 347 8.05 5.84 -16.03
C HIS A 347 7.89 6.78 -17.23
N GLY A 348 6.67 6.92 -17.76
CA GLY A 348 6.38 7.82 -18.88
C GLY A 348 6.89 7.31 -20.23
N HIS A 349 7.20 6.03 -20.33
CA HIS A 349 7.52 5.36 -21.58
C HIS A 349 6.25 5.09 -22.39
N ALA A 350 6.39 4.96 -23.70
CA ALA A 350 5.27 4.57 -24.55
C ALA A 350 4.87 3.12 -24.26
N LEU A 351 3.61 2.79 -24.48
CA LEU A 351 3.18 1.40 -24.38
C LEU A 351 3.82 0.59 -25.53
N PRO A 352 4.24 -0.67 -25.28
CA PRO A 352 5.03 -1.41 -26.23
C PRO A 352 4.26 -1.74 -27.51
N CYS A 353 4.98 -1.80 -28.63
CA CYS A 353 4.49 -2.22 -29.93
C CYS A 353 5.26 -3.43 -30.45
N GLY A 354 4.60 -4.24 -31.27
CA GLY A 354 5.15 -5.43 -31.91
C GLY A 354 4.80 -5.54 -33.38
N GLY A 355 5.40 -6.51 -34.06
CA GLY A 355 5.43 -6.66 -35.52
C GLY A 355 6.69 -6.03 -36.15
N ASP A 356 7.04 -6.49 -37.35
CA ASP A 356 8.24 -6.05 -38.09
C ASP A 356 8.22 -4.54 -38.40
N ASP A 357 7.03 -3.94 -38.48
CA ASP A 357 6.79 -2.52 -38.74
C ASP A 357 6.44 -1.72 -37.46
N GLY A 358 6.34 -2.37 -36.31
CA GLY A 358 5.89 -1.75 -35.06
C GLY A 358 4.45 -1.21 -35.09
N ALA A 359 3.62 -1.61 -36.06
CA ALA A 359 2.30 -1.03 -36.28
C ALA A 359 1.25 -1.46 -35.24
N ARG A 360 1.48 -2.56 -34.51
CA ARG A 360 0.54 -3.10 -33.52
C ARG A 360 1.01 -2.75 -32.11
N CYS A 361 0.40 -1.74 -31.51
CA CYS A 361 0.73 -1.27 -30.18
C CYS A 361 -0.26 -1.73 -29.12
N VAL A 362 0.21 -1.91 -27.89
CA VAL A 362 -0.66 -2.02 -26.72
C VAL A 362 -1.37 -0.67 -26.54
N THR A 363 -2.69 -0.71 -26.48
CA THR A 363 -3.53 0.48 -26.29
C THR A 363 -3.98 0.62 -24.85
N TRP A 364 -4.32 1.85 -24.42
CA TRP A 364 -4.90 2.05 -23.10
C TRP A 364 -6.25 1.34 -22.90
N ALA A 365 -7.01 1.09 -23.99
CA ALA A 365 -8.21 0.26 -23.93
C ALA A 365 -7.89 -1.20 -23.56
N MET A 366 -6.81 -1.76 -24.11
CA MET A 366 -6.30 -3.08 -23.71
C MET A 366 -5.83 -3.08 -22.25
N VAL A 367 -5.06 -2.05 -21.83
CA VAL A 367 -4.62 -1.88 -20.44
C VAL A 367 -5.79 -1.86 -19.48
N ARG A 368 -6.88 -1.14 -19.83
CA ARG A 368 -8.11 -1.12 -19.04
C ARG A 368 -8.73 -2.52 -18.91
N ARG A 369 -8.78 -3.31 -19.99
CA ARG A 369 -9.33 -4.69 -19.97
C ARG A 369 -8.49 -5.59 -19.06
N ILE A 370 -7.17 -5.45 -19.09
CA ILE A 370 -6.26 -6.18 -18.19
C ILE A 370 -6.55 -5.81 -16.74
N TRP A 371 -6.64 -4.52 -16.41
CA TRP A 371 -6.96 -4.07 -15.05
C TRP A 371 -8.31 -4.60 -14.57
N ARG A 372 -9.35 -4.54 -15.40
CA ARG A 372 -10.66 -5.10 -15.05
C ARG A 372 -10.58 -6.59 -14.74
N LEU A 373 -9.81 -7.35 -15.52
CA LEU A 373 -9.62 -8.78 -15.27
C LEU A 373 -8.85 -9.03 -13.97
N VAL A 374 -7.76 -8.30 -13.71
CA VAL A 374 -6.97 -8.44 -12.48
C VAL A 374 -7.78 -8.05 -11.24
N ASP A 375 -8.49 -6.92 -11.29
CA ASP A 375 -9.36 -6.45 -10.21
C ASP A 375 -10.49 -7.46 -9.95
N ALA A 376 -11.09 -8.02 -11.02
CA ALA A 376 -12.15 -9.01 -10.89
C ALA A 376 -11.66 -10.36 -10.35
N ILE A 377 -10.47 -10.84 -10.74
CA ILE A 377 -9.84 -12.03 -10.14
C ILE A 377 -9.59 -11.78 -8.64
N THR A 378 -9.06 -10.61 -8.30
CA THR A 378 -8.74 -10.23 -6.91
C THR A 378 -10.00 -10.13 -6.06
N THR A 379 -11.06 -9.52 -6.59
CA THR A 379 -12.37 -9.44 -5.94
C THR A 379 -12.98 -10.82 -5.71
N ASP A 380 -12.93 -11.70 -6.73
CA ASP A 380 -13.46 -13.05 -6.56
C ASP A 380 -12.68 -13.85 -5.50
N ASP A 381 -11.36 -13.72 -5.50
CA ASP A 381 -10.48 -14.36 -4.52
C ASP A 381 -10.75 -13.83 -3.11
N ALA A 382 -11.05 -12.53 -2.97
CA ALA A 382 -11.41 -11.91 -1.70
C ALA A 382 -12.76 -12.40 -1.14
N ALA A 383 -13.69 -12.77 -2.03
CA ALA A 383 -14.97 -13.34 -1.65
C ALA A 383 -14.91 -14.85 -1.36
N ASP A 384 -13.85 -15.53 -1.79
CA ASP A 384 -13.72 -16.97 -1.65
C ASP A 384 -13.25 -17.39 -0.24
N PHE A 385 -13.99 -18.35 0.34
CA PHE A 385 -13.71 -18.84 1.69
C PHE A 385 -12.36 -19.58 1.79
N VAL A 386 -11.97 -20.36 0.78
CA VAL A 386 -10.72 -21.14 0.78
C VAL A 386 -9.53 -20.19 0.69
N VAL A 387 -9.61 -19.17 -0.16
CA VAL A 387 -8.60 -18.11 -0.27
C VAL A 387 -8.50 -17.31 1.03
N THR A 388 -9.63 -16.92 1.60
CA THR A 388 -9.66 -16.18 2.87
C THR A 388 -9.06 -16.99 4.01
N LYS A 389 -9.41 -18.28 4.11
CA LYS A 389 -8.85 -19.21 5.10
C LYS A 389 -7.33 -19.34 4.96
N ARG A 390 -6.82 -19.50 3.73
CA ARG A 390 -5.37 -19.50 3.46
C ARG A 390 -4.72 -18.20 3.94
N SER A 391 -5.32 -17.06 3.60
CA SER A 391 -4.80 -15.73 3.94
C SER A 391 -4.74 -15.52 5.45
N HIS A 392 -5.75 -15.96 6.20
CA HIS A 392 -5.75 -15.92 7.66
C HIS A 392 -4.62 -16.76 8.25
N LEU A 393 -4.40 -17.99 7.76
CA LEU A 393 -3.32 -18.85 8.25
C LEU A 393 -1.93 -18.23 8.01
N LEU A 394 -1.74 -17.57 6.88
CA LEU A 394 -0.48 -16.90 6.54
C LEU A 394 -0.25 -15.63 7.37
N ALA A 395 -1.31 -14.85 7.60
CA ALA A 395 -1.22 -13.59 8.33
C ALA A 395 -1.23 -13.77 9.86
N HIS A 396 -1.74 -14.90 10.37
CA HIS A 396 -1.97 -15.10 11.80
C HIS A 396 -0.73 -14.87 12.68
N PRO A 397 0.47 -15.42 12.38
CA PRO A 397 1.65 -15.18 13.21
C PRO A 397 2.04 -13.69 13.30
N PHE A 398 1.89 -12.96 12.19
CA PHE A 398 2.16 -11.53 12.14
C PHE A 398 1.11 -10.72 12.93
N LEU A 399 -0.18 -11.02 12.74
CA LEU A 399 -1.24 -10.35 13.49
C LEU A 399 -1.14 -10.63 15.00
N HIS A 400 -0.76 -11.85 15.37
CA HIS A 400 -0.47 -12.21 16.75
C HIS A 400 0.69 -11.36 17.31
N GLU A 401 1.79 -11.19 16.57
CA GLU A 401 2.91 -10.32 16.97
C GLU A 401 2.47 -8.89 17.26
N VAL A 402 1.68 -8.29 16.36
CA VAL A 402 1.17 -6.93 16.51
C VAL A 402 0.30 -6.85 17.76
N ALA A 403 -0.66 -7.77 17.93
CA ALA A 403 -1.54 -7.79 19.09
C ALA A 403 -0.77 -7.98 20.41
N SER A 404 0.20 -8.89 20.46
CA SER A 404 1.03 -9.13 21.65
C SER A 404 1.85 -7.90 22.03
N ARG A 405 2.42 -7.18 21.05
CA ARG A 405 3.17 -5.94 21.31
C ARG A 405 2.25 -4.83 21.82
N MET A 406 1.08 -4.65 21.21
CA MET A 406 0.08 -3.70 21.70
C MET A 406 -0.35 -4.00 23.14
N LEU A 407 -0.60 -5.27 23.48
CA LEU A 407 -0.90 -5.68 24.86
C LEU A 407 0.29 -5.42 25.80
N SER A 408 1.52 -5.66 25.36
CA SER A 408 2.72 -5.37 26.14
C SER A 408 2.82 -3.88 26.50
N VAL A 409 2.51 -2.99 25.56
CA VAL A 409 2.45 -1.53 25.80
C VAL A 409 1.40 -1.19 26.86
N THR A 410 0.21 -1.82 26.82
CA THR A 410 -0.84 -1.56 27.83
C THR A 410 -0.43 -1.99 29.25
N ARG A 411 0.50 -2.94 29.36
CA ARG A 411 1.04 -3.42 30.64
C ARG A 411 2.20 -2.57 31.17
N GLY A 412 2.56 -1.49 30.48
CA GLY A 412 3.67 -0.62 30.85
C GLY A 412 5.05 -1.15 30.47
N ASN A 413 5.13 -2.23 29.69
CA ASN A 413 6.41 -2.76 29.24
C ASN A 413 7.06 -1.82 28.23
N GLN A 414 8.36 -1.60 28.37
CA GLN A 414 9.13 -0.85 27.37
C GLN A 414 9.18 -1.63 26.06
N THR A 415 8.62 -1.02 25.01
CA THR A 415 8.66 -1.55 23.65
C THR A 415 8.97 -0.40 22.69
N PRO A 416 9.49 -0.68 21.49
CA PRO A 416 9.66 0.35 20.47
C PRO A 416 8.34 1.08 20.23
N LYS A 417 8.40 2.41 20.16
CA LYS A 417 7.23 3.27 19.94
C LYS A 417 6.72 3.17 18.51
N LEU A 418 7.63 2.95 17.56
CA LEU A 418 7.31 2.74 16.15
C LEU A 418 7.90 1.42 15.66
N ILE A 419 7.05 0.60 15.02
CA ILE A 419 7.48 -0.63 14.37
C ILE A 419 7.14 -0.54 12.89
N LEU A 420 8.16 -0.70 12.04
CA LEU A 420 8.03 -0.65 10.59
C LEU A 420 8.16 -2.06 10.00
N TYR A 421 7.25 -2.44 9.12
CA TYR A 421 7.30 -3.72 8.40
C TYR A 421 7.29 -3.49 6.89
N PHE A 422 8.39 -3.80 6.22
CA PHE A 422 8.55 -3.68 4.77
C PHE A 422 8.59 -5.05 4.09
N GLY A 423 7.47 -5.45 3.48
CA GLY A 423 7.33 -6.76 2.83
C GLY A 423 6.93 -6.67 1.36
N PRO A 424 7.08 -7.77 0.60
CA PRO A 424 6.51 -7.90 -0.72
C PRO A 424 5.02 -8.18 -0.53
N ARG A 425 4.19 -7.14 -0.51
CA ARG A 425 2.75 -7.35 -0.61
C ARG A 425 2.50 -7.88 -2.04
N HIS A 426 2.09 -9.14 -2.16
CA HIS A 426 1.77 -9.72 -3.47
C HIS A 426 0.48 -9.06 -3.98
N ASP A 427 0.51 -8.57 -5.23
CA ASP A 427 -0.61 -7.92 -5.93
C ASP A 427 -1.81 -8.87 -6.22
N GLY A 428 -1.92 -9.99 -5.49
CA GLY A 428 -3.00 -10.98 -5.58
C GLY A 428 -3.56 -11.44 -4.23
N ASP A 429 -3.14 -10.83 -3.12
CA ASP A 429 -3.91 -10.96 -1.87
C ASP A 429 -5.04 -9.93 -1.91
N ALA A 430 -6.24 -10.42 -2.26
CA ALA A 430 -7.63 -9.99 -1.99
C ALA A 430 -7.92 -8.69 -1.18
N SER A 431 -7.00 -8.25 -0.34
CA SER A 431 -7.04 -7.04 0.46
C SER A 431 -6.96 -5.73 -0.33
N ASP A 432 -6.50 -5.71 -1.59
CA ASP A 432 -6.26 -4.45 -2.32
C ASP A 432 -7.57 -3.69 -2.66
N ASP A 433 -8.67 -4.38 -2.99
CA ASP A 433 -9.94 -3.69 -3.30
C ASP A 433 -10.75 -3.31 -2.05
N ARG A 434 -10.63 -4.05 -0.94
CA ARG A 434 -11.18 -3.57 0.34
C ARG A 434 -10.34 -2.46 0.96
N ALA A 435 -9.02 -2.47 0.77
CA ALA A 435 -8.13 -1.37 1.17
C ALA A 435 -8.28 -0.12 0.30
N ARG A 436 -8.80 -0.22 -0.93
CA ARG A 436 -9.18 0.97 -1.71
C ARG A 436 -10.42 1.69 -1.16
N HIS A 437 -11.32 0.99 -0.47
CA HIS A 437 -12.38 1.59 0.36
C HIS A 437 -11.95 1.82 1.83
N GLN A 438 -10.93 1.10 2.30
CA GLN A 438 -10.25 1.28 3.58
C GLN A 438 -8.81 1.77 3.35
N ARG A 439 -8.62 3.05 2.98
CA ARG A 439 -7.31 3.75 3.05
C ARG A 439 -6.78 3.85 4.51
N ARG A 440 -7.03 2.84 5.33
CA ARG A 440 -7.12 2.92 6.78
C ARG A 440 -6.91 1.52 7.35
N THR A 441 -5.67 1.10 7.51
CA THR A 441 -5.35 0.11 8.56
C THR A 441 -3.93 0.33 9.06
N LEU A 442 -3.77 1.36 9.89
CA LEU A 442 -2.75 1.39 10.93
C LEU A 442 -3.43 0.94 12.22
N ALA A 443 -2.84 -0.05 12.88
CA ALA A 443 -3.20 -0.34 14.26
C ALA A 443 -2.41 0.66 15.13
N ALA A 444 -3.13 1.57 15.78
CA ALA A 444 -2.58 2.51 16.75
C ALA A 444 -3.22 2.21 18.11
N LEU A 445 -2.40 1.99 19.14
CA LEU A 445 -2.90 1.85 20.50
C LEU A 445 -3.05 3.23 21.12
N ARG A 446 -4.23 3.49 21.69
CA ARG A 446 -4.60 4.75 22.34
C ARG A 446 -4.97 4.49 23.79
N VAL A 447 -4.54 5.35 24.69
CA VAL A 447 -4.93 5.34 26.10
C VAL A 447 -5.48 6.70 26.45
N GLN A 448 -6.64 6.73 27.12
CA GLN A 448 -7.26 7.96 27.60
C GLN A 448 -6.50 8.43 28.84
N GLY A 449 -5.99 9.66 28.78
CA GLY A 449 -5.34 10.28 29.94
C GLY A 449 -6.34 11.15 30.69
N SER A 450 -6.49 10.95 31.99
CA SER A 450 -6.97 12.01 32.88
C SER A 450 -5.76 12.89 33.23
N VAL A 451 -5.85 14.18 32.89
CA VAL A 451 -4.89 15.22 33.32
C VAL A 451 -4.92 15.36 34.83
#